data_AF-A0A0A2M0R3-F1
#
_entry.id   AF-A0A0A2M0R3-F1
#
_cell.length_a   1.000
_cell.length_b   1.000
_cell.length_c   1.000
_cell.angle_alpha   90.00
_cell.angle_beta   90.00
_cell.angle_gamma   90.00
#
_symmetry.space_group_name_H-M   'P 1'
#
loop_
_entity.id
_entity.type
_entity.pdbx_description
1 polymer ?
#
loop_
_entity_poly.entity_id
_entity_poly.type
_entity_poly.pdbx_seq_one_letter_code
_entity_poly.pdbx_strand_id
1 'polypeptide(L)'
;LFVCVMTVKIADDYYTYAIKIDDITKLQEIEEIHSDKSKWEKFGDKLENKYMKFCNGTSGTKAQYERTFLQFLKEQNLGVTLYEMEQFNVGTPNVQEKWKKLELATDNTNIDEIPCN
;
A
#
# COMPACT_ATOMS: atom_id res chain seq x y z
N LEU A 1 6.99 8.93 -14.55
CA LEU A 1 7.02 8.02 -13.38
C LEU A 1 5.86 8.41 -12.49
N PHE A 2 4.90 7.52 -12.26
CA PHE A 2 3.75 7.83 -11.41
C PHE A 2 4.03 7.38 -9.98
N VAL A 3 3.93 8.31 -9.04
CA VAL A 3 4.03 8.08 -7.60
C VAL A 3 2.86 8.79 -6.94
N CYS A 4 2.11 8.08 -6.12
CA CYS A 4 1.05 8.64 -5.30
C CYS A 4 1.43 8.49 -3.83
N VAL A 5 1.51 9.61 -3.10
CA VAL A 5 1.79 9.62 -1.66
C VAL A 5 0.48 9.82 -0.91
N MET A 6 0.28 9.04 0.15
CA MET A 6 -0.93 9.08 0.97
C MET A 6 -0.60 8.91 2.44
N THR A 7 -1.35 9.60 3.29
CA THR A 7 -1.34 9.37 4.72
C THR A 7 -2.59 8.57 5.09
N VAL A 8 -2.38 7.43 5.74
CA VAL A 8 -3.43 6.50 6.13
C VAL A 8 -3.50 6.45 7.65
N LYS A 9 -4.70 6.61 8.19
CA LYS A 9 -4.95 6.42 9.61
C LYS A 9 -5.26 4.94 9.88
N ILE A 10 -4.50 4.32 10.77
CA ILE A 10 -4.73 2.94 11.22
C ILE A 10 -4.84 2.97 12.74
N ALA A 11 -6.00 2.58 13.28
CA ALA A 11 -6.37 2.82 14.68
C ALA A 11 -6.22 4.31 15.03
N ASP A 12 -5.29 4.67 15.92
CA ASP A 12 -5.04 6.05 16.35
C ASP A 12 -3.75 6.66 15.78
N ASP A 13 -3.00 5.90 15.00
CA ASP A 13 -1.73 6.33 14.40
C ASP A 13 -1.91 6.73 12.92
N TYR A 14 -0.99 7.56 12.45
CA TYR A 14 -0.89 7.97 11.04
C TYR A 14 0.38 7.42 10.42
N TYR A 15 0.22 6.76 9.28
CA TYR A 15 1.31 6.17 8.52
C TYR A 15 1.34 6.81 7.13
N THR A 16 2.53 7.12 6.63
CA THR A 16 2.70 7.69 5.30
C THR A 16 3.24 6.65 4.36
N TYR A 17 2.52 6.43 3.26
CA TYR A 17 2.86 5.46 2.24
C TYR A 17 3.00 6.13 0.88
N ALA A 18 3.71 5.47 -0.02
CA ALA A 18 3.69 5.78 -1.44
C ALA A 18 3.40 4.53 -2.27
N ILE A 19 2.54 4.66 -3.27
CA ILE A 19 2.39 3.67 -4.34
C ILE A 19 3.14 4.19 -5.56
N LYS A 20 3.98 3.33 -6.12
CA LYS A 20 4.70 3.59 -7.37
C LYS A 20 4.29 2.55 -8.39
N ILE A 21 4.06 2.99 -9.63
CA ILE A 21 3.91 2.07 -10.77
C ILE A 21 5.30 1.81 -11.34
N ASP A 22 5.76 0.57 -11.25
CA ASP A 22 7.06 0.13 -11.76
C ASP A 22 6.96 -0.42 -13.18
N ASP A 23 5.79 -0.95 -13.56
CA ASP A 23 5.52 -1.42 -14.92
C ASP A 23 4.57 -0.45 -15.64
N ILE A 24 5.12 0.35 -16.55
CA ILE A 24 4.33 1.33 -17.30
C ILE A 24 3.31 0.68 -18.25
N THR A 25 3.52 -0.59 -18.64
CA THR A 25 2.54 -1.32 -19.46
C THR A 25 1.26 -1.64 -18.67
N LYS A 26 1.39 -1.76 -17.34
CA LYS A 26 0.27 -1.96 -16.41
C LYS A 26 -0.48 -0.67 -16.06
N LEU A 27 0.11 0.50 -16.35
CA LEU A 27 -0.57 1.78 -16.17
C LEU A 27 -1.88 1.85 -16.98
N GLN A 28 -1.86 1.35 -18.22
CA GLN A 28 -3.05 1.34 -19.08
C GLN A 28 -4.17 0.48 -18.50
N GLU A 29 -3.84 -0.67 -17.89
CA GLU A 29 -4.83 -1.54 -17.22
C GLU A 29 -5.48 -0.81 -16.02
N ILE A 30 -4.70 -0.04 -15.25
CA ILE A 30 -5.21 0.77 -14.14
C ILE A 30 -6.12 1.90 -14.67
N GLU A 31 -5.71 2.59 -15.74
CA GLU A 31 -6.50 3.65 -16.37
C GLU A 31 -7.83 3.11 -16.91
N GLU A 32 -7.85 1.91 -17.51
CA GLU A 32 -9.07 1.24 -17.95
C GLU A 32 -10.01 0.93 -16.78
N ILE A 33 -9.49 0.41 -15.66
CA ILE A 33 -10.30 0.14 -14.46
C ILE A 33 -10.85 1.45 -13.89
N HIS A 34 -10.04 2.52 -13.85
CA HIS A 34 -10.44 3.82 -13.31
C HIS A 34 -11.44 4.57 -14.20
N SER A 35 -11.31 4.48 -15.51
CA SER A 35 -12.21 5.14 -16.47
C SER A 35 -13.62 4.55 -16.49
N ASP A 36 -13.79 3.29 -16.08
CA ASP A 36 -15.08 2.62 -15.92
C ASP A 36 -15.50 2.61 -14.45
N LYS A 37 -16.48 3.46 -14.11
CA LYS A 37 -17.00 3.59 -12.74
C LYS A 37 -17.40 2.24 -12.12
N SER A 38 -18.03 1.34 -12.87
CA SER A 38 -18.46 0.04 -12.32
C SER A 38 -17.27 -0.86 -12.01
N LYS A 39 -16.24 -0.84 -12.86
CA LYS A 39 -14.99 -1.59 -12.59
C LYS A 39 -14.25 -1.00 -11.40
N TRP A 40 -14.19 0.33 -11.30
CA TRP A 40 -13.56 1.02 -10.17
C TRP A 40 -14.24 0.70 -8.83
N GLU A 41 -15.57 0.77 -8.78
CA GLU A 41 -16.35 0.40 -7.59
C GLU A 41 -16.11 -1.07 -7.20
N LYS A 42 -16.21 -2.00 -8.16
CA LYS A 42 -15.92 -3.43 -7.91
C LYS A 42 -14.48 -3.67 -7.45
N PHE A 43 -13.54 -2.88 -7.93
CA PHE A 43 -12.14 -2.97 -7.52
C PHE A 43 -11.97 -2.53 -6.05
N GLY A 44 -12.63 -1.44 -5.67
CA GLY A 44 -12.76 -1.00 -4.28
C GLY A 44 -13.41 -2.05 -3.39
N ASP A 45 -14.56 -2.59 -3.80
CA ASP A 45 -15.29 -3.62 -3.05
C ASP A 45 -14.43 -4.87 -2.80
N LYS A 46 -13.63 -5.30 -3.78
CA LYS A 46 -12.72 -6.45 -3.62
C LYS A 46 -11.68 -6.20 -2.54
N LEU A 47 -11.11 -4.99 -2.50
CA LEU A 47 -10.12 -4.63 -1.49
C LEU A 47 -10.77 -4.51 -0.10
N GLU A 48 -11.92 -3.84 -0.01
CA GLU A 48 -12.69 -3.72 1.23
C GLU A 48 -13.06 -5.09 1.80
N ASN A 49 -13.56 -6.00 0.96
CA ASN A 49 -13.89 -7.37 1.38
C ASN A 49 -12.68 -8.12 1.94
N LYS A 50 -11.47 -7.90 1.38
CA LYS A 50 -10.25 -8.47 1.93
C LYS A 50 -9.91 -7.90 3.30
N TYR A 51 -10.00 -6.58 3.48
CA TYR A 51 -9.77 -5.96 4.78
C TYR A 51 -10.79 -6.42 5.84
N MET A 52 -12.07 -6.53 5.49
CA MET A 52 -13.09 -7.07 6.40
C MET A 52 -12.78 -8.51 6.83
N LYS A 53 -12.25 -9.33 5.91
CA LYS A 53 -11.92 -10.74 6.18
C LYS A 53 -10.64 -10.93 7.00
N PHE A 54 -9.61 -10.13 6.76
CA PHE A 54 -8.26 -10.38 7.29
C PHE A 54 -7.77 -9.35 8.31
N CYS A 55 -8.44 -8.21 8.43
CA CYS A 55 -8.03 -7.10 9.30
C CYS A 55 -9.08 -6.77 10.37
N ASN A 56 -10.09 -7.63 10.62
CA ASN A 56 -11.18 -7.33 11.55
C ASN A 56 -11.89 -5.98 11.27
N GLY A 57 -12.07 -5.63 10.00
CA GLY A 57 -12.62 -4.32 9.60
C GLY A 57 -11.68 -3.18 9.97
N THR A 58 -12.14 -2.21 10.76
CA THR A 58 -11.37 -1.01 11.15
C THR A 58 -10.36 -1.23 12.28
N SER A 59 -10.39 -2.40 12.93
CA SER A 59 -9.62 -2.68 14.15
C SER A 59 -8.35 -3.50 13.90
N GLY A 60 -7.93 -3.62 12.63
CA GLY A 60 -6.74 -4.36 12.25
C GLY A 60 -5.44 -3.70 12.70
N THR A 61 -4.40 -4.50 12.85
CA THR A 61 -3.05 -3.97 13.05
C THR A 61 -2.48 -3.45 11.73
N LYS A 62 -1.52 -2.52 11.82
CA LYS A 62 -0.75 -2.02 10.67
C LYS A 62 -0.28 -3.16 9.76
N ALA A 63 0.40 -4.14 10.34
CA ALA A 63 0.93 -5.29 9.59
C ALA A 63 -0.17 -6.12 8.89
N GLN A 64 -1.37 -6.24 9.47
CA GLN A 64 -2.49 -6.91 8.81
C GLN A 64 -2.95 -6.15 7.57
N TYR A 65 -3.08 -4.83 7.67
CA TYR A 65 -3.49 -3.99 6.53
C TYR A 65 -2.44 -3.98 5.42
N GLU A 66 -1.18 -3.78 5.76
CA GLU A 66 -0.08 -3.78 4.80
C GLU A 66 0.01 -5.12 4.06
N ARG A 67 -0.01 -6.24 4.79
CA ARG A 67 0.03 -7.59 4.21
C ARG A 67 -1.16 -7.83 3.29
N THR A 68 -2.36 -7.45 3.73
CA THR A 68 -3.59 -7.62 2.95
C THR A 68 -3.55 -6.79 1.67
N PHE A 69 -3.05 -5.56 1.74
CA PHE A 69 -2.89 -4.70 0.58
C PHE A 69 -1.86 -5.25 -0.41
N LEU A 70 -0.67 -5.62 0.07
CA LEU A 70 0.37 -6.20 -0.76
C LEU A 70 -0.11 -7.50 -1.45
N GLN A 71 -0.87 -8.33 -0.74
CA GLN A 71 -1.45 -9.53 -1.32
C GLN A 71 -2.47 -9.18 -2.41
N PHE A 72 -3.32 -8.18 -2.18
CA PHE A 72 -4.25 -7.71 -3.19
C PHE A 72 -3.51 -7.18 -4.44
N LEU A 73 -2.48 -6.34 -4.27
CA LEU A 73 -1.67 -5.84 -5.38
C LEU A 73 -1.03 -6.97 -6.21
N LYS A 74 -0.49 -7.98 -5.52
CA LYS A 74 0.08 -9.18 -6.16
C LYS A 74 -0.96 -9.98 -6.94
N GLU A 75 -2.14 -10.20 -6.36
CA GLU A 75 -3.24 -10.93 -7.01
C GLU A 75 -3.81 -10.19 -8.23
N GLN A 76 -3.86 -8.86 -8.19
CA GLN A 76 -4.34 -8.05 -9.32
C GLN A 76 -3.25 -7.83 -10.39
N ASN A 77 -1.97 -8.13 -10.08
CA ASN A 77 -0.83 -8.00 -10.98
C ASN A 77 -0.72 -6.61 -11.65
N LEU A 78 -0.85 -5.55 -10.84
CA LEU A 78 -0.96 -4.17 -11.33
C LEU A 78 0.40 -3.48 -11.56
N GLY A 79 1.52 -4.21 -11.38
CA GLY A 79 2.86 -3.64 -11.57
C GLY A 79 3.17 -2.48 -10.62
N VAL A 80 2.57 -2.48 -9.42
CA VAL A 80 2.76 -1.46 -8.39
C VAL A 80 3.53 -1.98 -7.19
N THR A 81 4.32 -1.09 -6.61
CA THR A 81 5.03 -1.31 -5.35
C THR A 81 4.51 -0.36 -4.29
N LEU A 82 4.45 -0.85 -3.05
CA LEU A 82 4.19 -0.06 -1.85
C LEU A 82 5.50 0.33 -1.16
N TYR A 83 5.58 1.58 -0.74
CA TYR A 83 6.64 2.11 0.10
C TYR A 83 6.04 2.70 1.37
N GLU A 84 6.75 2.59 2.49
CA GLU A 84 6.44 3.28 3.73
C GLU A 84 7.52 4.31 4.03
N MET A 85 7.10 5.47 4.55
CA MET A 85 7.97 6.49 5.10
C MET A 85 7.98 6.41 6.62
N GLU A 86 9.18 6.38 7.19
CA GLU A 86 9.42 6.49 8.63
C GLU A 86 10.07 7.85 8.94
N GLN A 87 9.48 8.58 9.90
CA GLN A 87 10.06 9.84 10.39
C GLN A 87 10.86 9.61 11.65
N PHE A 88 12.03 10.24 11.71
CA PHE A 88 12.91 10.27 12.88
C PHE A 88 13.04 11.70 13.40
N ASN A 89 13.26 11.83 14.71
CA ASN A 89 13.40 13.13 15.40
C ASN A 89 12.20 14.07 15.19
N VAL A 90 10.99 13.50 15.13
CA VAL A 90 9.73 14.25 15.02
C VAL A 90 9.63 15.28 16.16
N GLY A 91 9.22 16.51 15.82
CA GLY A 91 9.12 17.61 16.79
C GLY A 91 10.44 18.35 17.03
N THR A 92 11.50 18.04 16.28
CA THR A 92 12.77 18.78 16.31
C THR A 92 13.05 19.46 14.94
N PRO A 93 13.95 20.45 14.88
CA PRO A 93 14.40 21.03 13.60
C PRO A 93 15.14 20.04 12.68
N ASN A 94 15.57 18.89 13.21
CA ASN A 94 16.34 17.88 12.49
C ASN A 94 15.47 16.66 12.11
N VAL A 95 14.20 16.90 11.76
CA VAL A 95 13.31 15.84 11.28
C VAL A 95 13.93 15.17 10.06
N GLN A 96 13.96 13.85 10.07
CA GLN A 96 14.52 13.03 8.99
C GLN A 96 13.46 12.06 8.51
N GLU A 97 13.52 11.74 7.23
CA GLU A 97 12.59 10.80 6.59
C GLU A 97 13.40 9.70 5.94
N LYS A 98 13.01 8.44 6.16
CA LYS A 98 13.54 7.31 5.40
C LYS A 98 12.39 6.54 4.77
N TRP A 99 12.62 6.15 3.52
CA TRP A 99 11.67 5.33 2.77
C TRP A 99 12.16 3.90 2.73
N LYS A 100 11.24 2.96 2.90
CA LYS A 100 11.46 1.52 2.72
C LYS A 100 10.43 0.96 1.76
N LYS A 101 10.85 0.06 0.89
CA LYS A 101 9.97 -0.75 0.06
C LYS A 101 9.39 -1.85 0.93
N LEU A 102 8.09 -2.09 0.80
CA LEU A 102 7.40 -3.19 1.46
C LEU A 102 7.08 -4.27 0.44
N GLU A 103 7.46 -5.51 0.73
CA GLU A 103 7.15 -6.68 -0.10
C GLU A 103 6.60 -7.83 0.74
N LEU A 104 5.79 -8.70 0.12
CA LEU A 104 5.46 -9.97 0.77
C LEU A 104 6.68 -10.88 0.76
N ALA A 105 7.01 -11.43 1.93
CA ALA A 105 7.99 -12.50 2.03
C ALA A 105 7.58 -13.70 1.16
N THR A 106 8.53 -14.58 0.86
CA THR A 106 8.31 -15.72 -0.06
C THR A 106 7.18 -16.64 0.40
N ASP A 107 7.01 -16.79 1.71
CA ASP A 107 5.95 -17.59 2.33
C ASP A 107 4.60 -16.85 2.43
N ASN A 108 4.55 -15.58 2.01
CA ASN A 108 3.46 -14.62 2.17
C ASN A 108 2.95 -14.51 3.61
N THR A 109 3.75 -14.85 4.63
CA THR A 109 3.35 -14.75 6.05
C THR A 109 3.80 -13.44 6.68
N ASN A 110 4.93 -12.91 6.22
CA ASN A 110 5.55 -11.69 6.73
C ASN A 110 5.70 -10.62 5.62
N ILE A 111 6.08 -9.42 6.05
CA ILE A 111 6.42 -8.30 5.18
C ILE A 111 7.94 -8.09 5.28
N ASP A 112 8.61 -8.11 4.14
CA ASP A 112 10.02 -7.77 4.04
C ASP A 112 10.16 -6.26 3.81
N GLU A 113 11.08 -5.64 4.56
CA GLU A 113 11.38 -4.22 4.49
C GLU A 113 12.73 -4.01 3.83
N ILE A 114 12.76 -3.33 2.68
CA ILE A 114 13.98 -3.09 1.91
C ILE A 114 14.26 -1.58 1.94
N PRO A 115 15.36 -1.13 2.57
CA PRO A 115 15.72 0.29 2.58
C PRO A 115 15.87 0.85 1.17
N CYS A 116 15.36 2.08 0.95
CA CYS A 116 15.67 2.83 -0.26
C CYS A 116 17.03 3.52 -0.06
N ASN A 117 17.97 3.27 -0.98
CA ASN A 117 19.26 3.97 -1.03
C ASN A 117 19.16 5.30 -1.78
#